data_AF-A0A8S3IKC6-F1
#
_entry.id   AF-A0A8S3IKC6-F1
#
_cell.length_a   1.000
_cell.length_b   1.000
_cell.length_c   1.000
_cell.angle_alpha   90.00
_cell.angle_beta   90.00
_cell.angle_gamma   90.00
#
_symmetry.space_group_name_H-M   'P 1'
#
loop_
_entity.id
_entity.type
_entity.pdbx_description
1 polymer ?
#
loop_
_entity_poly.entity_id
_entity_poly.type
_entity_poly.pdbx_seq_one_letter_code
_entity_poly.pdbx_strand_id
1 'polypeptide(L)'
;IIADEYWRGYLSRNDSIIVQLFTGQFKSKTKCPQCHKESVTFDPFTSISVPLPKYVSVDTIVIFQNIEKPPTKYRVVMSSDGSIGELKRRVSSKCGLPIPKVMLAYKMQNNHSIEFLKDTDQVPTNNYSWNSFDITCITETLTSAECNDEKIISLTFYQRIFKAPDYISSCGYCQAPPKPDSSPIFCNHCYRVAYCDE
;
A
#
# COMPACT_ATOMS: atom_id res chain seq x y z
N ILE A 1 17.76 17.96 37.71
CA ILE A 1 19.17 18.15 38.15
C ILE A 1 20.06 18.48 36.95
N ILE A 2 20.46 17.54 36.09
CA ILE A 2 21.38 17.83 34.96
C ILE A 2 20.75 18.80 33.93
N ALA A 3 19.50 18.59 33.52
CA ALA A 3 18.81 19.50 32.60
C ALA A 3 18.75 20.95 33.14
N ASP A 4 18.47 21.10 34.43
CA ASP A 4 18.38 22.40 35.11
C ASP A 4 19.73 23.12 35.18
N GLU A 5 20.83 22.39 35.35
CA GLU A 5 22.19 22.96 35.33
C GLU A 5 22.52 23.53 33.94
N TYR A 6 22.24 22.78 32.88
CA TYR A 6 22.40 23.26 31.50
C TYR A 6 21.48 24.46 31.22
N TRP A 7 20.26 24.44 31.74
CA TRP A 7 19.30 25.53 31.59
C TRP A 7 19.76 26.80 32.31
N ARG A 8 20.20 26.69 33.57
CA ARG A 8 20.78 27.82 34.32
C ARG A 8 22.03 28.38 33.63
N GLY A 9 22.86 27.50 33.09
CA GLY A 9 24.04 27.90 32.31
C GLY A 9 23.68 28.62 31.01
N TYR A 10 22.55 28.29 30.39
CA TYR A 10 22.03 29.02 29.23
C TYR A 10 21.45 30.39 29.64
N LEU A 11 20.64 30.42 30.70
CA LEU A 11 20.02 31.64 31.25
C LEU A 11 21.04 32.66 31.75
N SER A 12 22.17 32.24 32.32
CA SER A 12 23.21 33.17 32.81
C SER A 12 23.81 34.05 31.71
N ARG A 13 23.71 33.63 30.45
CA ARG A 13 24.14 34.39 29.27
C ARG A 13 22.97 35.02 28.50
N ASN A 14 21.76 34.52 28.70
CA ASN A 14 20.58 34.86 27.91
C ASN A 14 19.36 35.02 28.82
N ASP A 15 19.28 36.13 29.55
CA ASP A 15 18.10 36.49 30.35
C ASP A 15 17.30 37.58 29.63
N SER A 16 16.21 37.17 28.99
CA SER A 16 15.31 38.10 28.31
C SER A 16 13.88 37.58 28.36
N ILE A 17 12.92 38.48 28.20
CA ILE A 17 11.50 38.13 28.10
C ILE A 17 11.23 37.16 26.94
N ILE A 18 11.98 37.26 25.84
CA ILE A 18 11.87 36.33 24.70
C ILE A 18 12.26 34.91 25.13
N VAL A 19 13.34 34.76 25.90
CA VAL A 19 13.77 33.45 26.41
C VAL A 19 12.73 32.86 27.35
N GLN A 20 12.17 33.69 28.23
CA GLN A 20 11.14 33.25 29.18
C GLN A 20 9.83 32.82 28.49
N LEU A 21 9.47 33.46 27.37
CA LEU A 21 8.21 33.21 26.68
C LEU A 21 8.32 32.14 25.58
N PHE A 22 9.46 32.06 24.87
CA PHE A 22 9.54 31.30 23.62
C PHE A 22 10.65 30.24 23.60
N THR A 23 11.52 30.15 24.61
CA THR A 23 12.62 29.18 24.59
C THR A 23 12.31 27.96 25.45
N GLY A 24 12.37 26.78 24.84
CA GLY A 24 12.39 25.48 25.52
C GLY A 24 13.77 24.83 25.49
N GLN A 25 13.87 23.59 26.00
CA GLN A 25 15.10 22.81 25.99
C GLN A 25 14.84 21.40 25.45
N PHE A 26 15.58 21.00 24.40
CA PHE A 26 15.58 19.63 23.89
C PHE A 26 16.45 18.74 24.77
N LYS A 27 16.11 17.46 24.83
CA LYS A 27 16.97 16.41 25.36
C LYS A 27 17.35 15.46 24.23
N SER A 28 18.53 15.65 23.66
CA SER A 28 19.05 14.80 22.58
C SER A 28 19.89 13.68 23.17
N LYS A 29 19.65 12.43 22.75
CA LYS A 29 20.41 11.26 23.18
C LYS A 29 21.03 10.59 21.97
N THR A 30 22.35 10.46 21.96
CA THR A 30 23.09 9.81 20.89
C THR A 30 23.87 8.64 21.47
N LYS A 31 23.72 7.46 20.88
CA LYS A 31 24.48 6.25 21.25
C LYS A 31 25.49 5.94 20.15
N CYS A 32 26.76 5.85 20.52
CA CYS A 32 27.81 5.47 19.57
C CYS A 32 27.63 3.99 19.17
N PRO A 33 27.53 3.64 17.88
CA PRO A 33 27.34 2.25 17.45
C PRO A 33 28.58 1.37 17.66
N GLN A 34 29.77 1.96 17.81
CA GLN A 34 31.01 1.19 18.05
C GLN A 34 31.26 0.96 19.54
N CYS A 35 31.34 2.02 20.35
CA CYS A 35 31.69 1.91 21.77
C CYS A 35 30.48 1.86 22.71
N HIS A 36 29.26 1.94 22.17
CA HIS A 36 27.99 1.88 22.93
C HIS A 36 27.81 2.97 24.00
N LYS A 37 28.74 3.93 24.08
CA LYS A 37 28.65 5.10 24.96
C LYS A 37 27.45 5.94 24.58
N GLU A 38 26.65 6.31 25.58
CA GLU A 38 25.53 7.22 25.44
C GLU A 38 25.98 8.64 25.81
N SER A 39 25.65 9.59 24.95
CA SER A 39 25.82 11.02 25.21
C SER A 39 24.44 11.66 25.24
N VAL A 40 24.21 12.53 26.23
CA VAL A 40 22.96 13.29 26.36
C VAL A 40 23.30 14.77 26.32
N THR A 41 22.68 15.53 25.44
CA THR A 41 22.82 16.99 25.34
C THR A 41 21.48 17.68 25.60
N PHE A 42 21.56 18.90 26.14
CA PHE A 42 20.41 19.72 26.50
C PHE A 42 20.48 21.07 25.78
N ASP A 43 19.81 21.15 24.64
CA ASP A 43 19.98 22.25 23.69
C ASP A 43 18.76 23.18 23.71
N PRO A 44 18.94 24.51 23.87
CA PRO A 44 17.83 25.46 23.85
C PRO A 44 17.22 25.58 22.44
N PHE A 45 15.90 25.74 22.34
CA PHE A 45 15.22 25.97 21.07
C PHE A 45 14.12 27.02 21.20
N THR A 46 13.91 27.80 20.14
CA THR A 46 12.83 28.80 20.05
C THR A 46 11.74 28.43 19.04
N SER A 47 11.96 27.37 18.27
CA SER A 47 11.01 26.83 17.31
C SER A 47 11.22 25.32 17.16
N ILE A 48 10.15 24.60 16.81
CA ILE A 48 10.18 23.16 16.57
C ILE A 48 9.72 22.90 15.15
N SER A 49 10.57 22.27 14.35
CA SER A 49 10.18 21.71 13.06
C SER A 49 9.48 20.38 13.29
N VAL A 50 8.18 20.31 13.04
CA VAL A 50 7.41 19.06 13.10
C VAL A 50 7.31 18.49 11.69
N PRO A 51 7.66 17.21 11.47
CA PRO A 51 7.47 16.59 10.15
C PRO A 51 5.99 16.59 9.81
N LEU A 52 5.64 17.06 8.61
CA LEU A 52 4.28 16.91 8.10
C LEU A 52 4.03 15.43 7.82
N PRO A 53 2.89 14.87 8.26
CA PRO A 53 2.53 13.50 7.93
C PRO A 53 2.42 13.38 6.42
N LYS A 54 3.24 12.50 5.84
CA LYS A 54 3.19 12.18 4.41
C LYS A 54 2.15 11.09 4.24
N TYR A 55 1.06 11.41 3.55
CA TYR A 55 0.03 10.43 3.23
C TYR A 55 0.27 9.82 1.85
N VAL A 56 -0.01 8.53 1.73
CA VAL A 56 -0.04 7.79 0.47
C VAL A 56 -1.43 7.22 0.24
N SER A 57 -1.82 7.15 -1.04
CA SER A 57 -3.02 6.45 -1.47
C SER A 57 -2.62 5.12 -2.10
N VAL A 58 -3.05 4.03 -1.49
CA VAL A 58 -2.83 2.68 -2.00
C VAL A 58 -4.12 2.17 -2.61
N ASP A 59 -4.04 1.80 -3.88
CA ASP A 59 -5.12 1.11 -4.58
C ASP A 59 -4.94 -0.41 -4.41
N THR A 60 -5.98 -1.09 -3.95
CA THR A 60 -6.01 -2.54 -3.71
C THR A 60 -7.20 -3.15 -4.43
N ILE A 61 -6.98 -4.16 -5.27
CA ILE A 61 -8.07 -4.92 -5.88
C ILE A 61 -8.40 -6.11 -4.99
N VAL A 62 -9.64 -6.19 -4.51
CA VAL A 62 -10.14 -7.32 -3.72
C VAL A 62 -10.90 -8.26 -4.64
N ILE A 63 -10.45 -9.50 -4.72
CA ILE A 63 -11.13 -10.59 -5.41
C ILE A 63 -11.88 -11.39 -4.35
N PHE A 64 -13.22 -11.36 -4.39
CA PHE A 64 -14.05 -12.07 -3.43
C PHE A 64 -14.19 -13.55 -3.80
N GLN A 65 -14.31 -14.41 -2.80
CA GLN A 65 -14.64 -15.83 -2.98
C GLN A 65 -16.01 -16.03 -3.68
N ASN A 66 -16.99 -15.16 -3.40
CA ASN A 66 -18.26 -15.23 -4.10
C ASN A 66 -18.08 -14.73 -5.54
N ILE A 67 -18.13 -15.66 -6.51
CA ILE A 67 -18.01 -15.42 -7.96
C ILE A 67 -19.07 -14.42 -8.45
N GLU A 68 -20.18 -14.25 -7.74
CA GLU A 68 -21.22 -13.25 -8.05
C GLU A 68 -20.75 -11.80 -7.80
N LYS A 69 -19.74 -11.61 -6.94
CA LYS A 69 -19.17 -10.28 -6.67
C LYS A 69 -17.96 -10.04 -7.56
N PRO A 70 -18.01 -9.04 -8.45
CA PRO A 70 -16.87 -8.73 -9.30
C PRO A 70 -15.68 -8.25 -8.44
N PRO A 71 -14.44 -8.45 -8.92
CA PRO A 71 -13.26 -7.84 -8.32
C PRO A 71 -13.48 -6.35 -8.10
N THR A 72 -13.30 -5.88 -6.87
CA THR A 72 -13.61 -4.50 -6.49
C THR A 72 -12.35 -3.77 -6.07
N LYS A 73 -12.15 -2.58 -6.65
CA LYS A 73 -11.00 -1.73 -6.34
C LYS A 73 -11.30 -0.84 -5.13
N TYR A 74 -10.48 -0.94 -4.10
CA TYR A 74 -10.54 -0.12 -2.89
C TYR A 74 -9.34 0.82 -2.83
N ARG A 75 -9.60 2.10 -2.55
CA ARG A 75 -8.54 3.08 -2.25
C ARG A 75 -8.41 3.28 -0.76
N VAL A 76 -7.20 3.08 -0.23
CA VAL A 76 -6.86 3.31 1.17
C VAL A 76 -5.88 4.46 1.28
N VAL A 77 -6.21 5.46 2.08
CA VAL A 77 -5.28 6.54 2.44
C VAL A 77 -4.66 6.20 3.79
N MET A 78 -3.35 6.27 3.90
CA MET A 78 -2.61 5.99 5.14
C MET A 78 -1.27 6.74 5.17
N SER A 79 -0.57 6.67 6.29
CA SER A 79 0.75 7.29 6.41
C SER A 79 1.78 6.56 5.54
N SER A 80 2.76 7.27 5.01
CA SER A 80 3.81 6.71 4.15
C SER A 80 4.72 5.72 4.89
N ASP A 81 4.85 5.86 6.21
CA ASP A 81 5.56 4.94 7.10
C ASP A 81 4.65 3.85 7.68
N GLY A 82 3.42 3.73 7.17
CA GLY A 82 2.49 2.69 7.59
C GLY A 82 2.91 1.32 7.07
N SER A 83 2.64 0.29 7.87
CA SER A 83 2.98 -1.10 7.52
C SER A 83 1.90 -1.77 6.69
N ILE A 84 2.26 -2.86 6.02
CA ILE A 84 1.32 -3.75 5.34
C ILE A 84 0.25 -4.29 6.30
N GLY A 85 0.58 -4.54 7.58
CA GLY A 85 -0.40 -4.92 8.59
C GLY A 85 -1.47 -3.85 8.83
N GLU A 86 -1.11 -2.56 8.76
CA GLU A 86 -2.09 -1.47 8.81
C GLU A 86 -2.95 -1.43 7.53
N LEU A 87 -2.33 -1.60 6.36
CA LEU A 87 -3.04 -1.68 5.09
C LEU A 87 -4.09 -2.82 5.11
N LYS A 88 -3.71 -4.02 5.58
CA LYS A 88 -4.63 -5.16 5.73
C LYS A 88 -5.83 -4.82 6.60
N ARG A 89 -5.63 -4.17 7.75
CA ARG A 89 -6.73 -3.75 8.64
C ARG A 89 -7.67 -2.75 7.97
N ARG A 90 -7.12 -1.76 7.26
CA ARG A 90 -7.92 -0.74 6.55
C ARG A 90 -8.70 -1.35 5.39
N VAL A 91 -8.08 -2.27 4.62
CA VAL A 91 -8.75 -3.02 3.55
C VAL A 91 -9.86 -3.88 4.14
N SER A 92 -9.57 -4.69 5.16
CA SER A 92 -10.53 -5.53 5.89
C SER A 92 -11.77 -4.75 6.34
N SER A 93 -11.57 -3.59 6.96
CA SER A 93 -12.66 -2.72 7.41
C SER A 93 -13.49 -2.17 6.25
N LYS A 94 -12.88 -1.85 5.10
CA LYS A 94 -13.59 -1.31 3.93
C LYS A 94 -14.35 -2.38 3.13
N CYS A 95 -13.80 -3.59 3.02
CA CYS A 95 -14.41 -4.67 2.24
C CYS A 95 -15.30 -5.61 3.08
N GLY A 96 -15.29 -5.48 4.41
CA GLY A 96 -16.09 -6.30 5.32
C GLY A 96 -15.55 -7.73 5.46
N LEU A 97 -14.25 -7.94 5.25
CA LEU A 97 -13.62 -9.26 5.35
C LEU A 97 -12.87 -9.43 6.67
N PRO A 98 -12.89 -10.60 7.31
CA PRO A 98 -12.05 -10.88 8.47
C PRO A 98 -10.56 -10.77 8.11
N ILE A 99 -9.76 -10.14 8.99
CA ILE A 99 -8.31 -9.94 8.77
C ILE A 99 -7.57 -11.25 8.40
N PRO A 100 -7.84 -12.41 9.04
CA PRO A 100 -7.15 -13.66 8.67
C PRO A 100 -7.41 -14.10 7.22
N LYS A 101 -8.48 -13.62 6.58
CA LYS A 101 -8.85 -13.91 5.19
C LYS A 101 -8.33 -12.87 4.20
N VAL A 102 -7.52 -11.90 4.66
CA VAL A 102 -6.94 -10.84 3.85
C VAL A 102 -5.45 -11.11 3.62
N MET A 103 -5.11 -11.68 2.47
CA MET A 103 -3.73 -11.74 1.99
C MET A 103 -3.48 -10.65 0.96
N LEU A 104 -2.36 -9.94 1.10
CA LEU A 104 -1.92 -8.95 0.12
C LEU A 104 -0.73 -9.50 -0.64
N ALA A 105 -0.77 -9.37 -1.95
CA ALA A 105 0.31 -9.76 -2.82
C ALA A 105 0.51 -8.74 -3.94
N TYR A 106 1.71 -8.71 -4.49
CA TYR A 106 2.04 -7.89 -5.66
C TYR A 106 2.70 -8.75 -6.74
N LYS A 107 2.51 -8.34 -8.00
CA LYS A 107 3.15 -8.99 -9.15
C LYS A 107 4.47 -8.30 -9.44
N MET A 108 5.52 -9.06 -9.73
CA MET A 108 6.80 -8.55 -10.22
C MET A 108 6.71 -8.24 -11.73
N GLN A 109 7.21 -7.07 -12.16
CA GLN A 109 7.19 -6.63 -13.57
C GLN A 109 7.94 -7.61 -14.49
N ASN A 110 9.08 -8.13 -14.03
CA ASN A 110 10.07 -8.76 -14.91
C ASN A 110 9.87 -10.27 -15.09
N ASN A 111 9.18 -10.96 -14.18
CA ASN A 111 9.11 -12.44 -14.22
C ASN A 111 7.72 -13.01 -13.93
N HIS A 112 6.67 -12.19 -13.92
CA HIS A 112 5.30 -12.63 -13.63
C HIS A 112 5.13 -13.36 -12.28
N SER A 113 6.13 -13.34 -11.41
CA SER A 113 6.07 -13.92 -10.08
C SER A 113 5.20 -13.06 -9.17
N ILE A 114 4.48 -13.72 -8.27
CA ILE A 114 3.66 -13.07 -7.24
C ILE A 114 4.40 -13.23 -5.92
N GLU A 115 4.52 -12.14 -5.17
CA GLU A 115 5.11 -12.16 -3.84
C GLU A 115 4.09 -11.69 -2.81
N PHE A 116 4.00 -12.45 -1.72
CA PHE A 116 3.10 -12.16 -0.61
C PHE A 116 3.75 -11.19 0.38
N LEU A 117 3.00 -10.16 0.75
CA LEU A 117 3.44 -9.13 1.67
C LEU A 117 3.20 -9.56 3.12
N LYS A 118 4.24 -9.44 3.94
CA LYS A 118 4.22 -9.69 5.37
C LYS A 118 3.76 -8.45 6.11
N ASP A 119 3.16 -8.63 7.28
CA ASP A 119 2.62 -7.52 8.07
C ASP A 119 3.70 -6.52 8.54
N THR A 120 4.95 -7.00 8.64
CA THR A 120 6.14 -6.22 9.00
C THR A 120 6.69 -5.38 7.86
N ASP A 121 6.27 -5.65 6.63
CA ASP A 121 6.76 -4.93 5.45
C ASP A 121 6.19 -3.51 5.45
N GLN A 122 6.94 -2.58 4.85
CA GLN A 122 6.51 -1.21 4.68
C GLN A 122 5.66 -1.07 3.43
N VAL A 123 4.67 -0.18 3.47
CA VAL A 123 3.92 0.16 2.26
C VAL A 123 4.89 0.79 1.24
N PRO A 124 4.91 0.36 -0.03
CA PRO A 124 5.76 0.97 -1.03
C PRO A 124 5.39 2.45 -1.26
N THR A 125 6.31 3.38 -1.04
CA THR A 125 6.07 4.84 -1.07
C THR A 125 6.57 5.55 -2.34
N ASN A 126 7.14 4.84 -3.30
CA ASN A 126 7.83 5.43 -4.45
C ASN A 126 6.82 6.00 -5.45
N ASN A 127 6.64 7.33 -5.44
CA ASN A 127 5.73 8.09 -6.31
C ASN A 127 6.09 8.12 -7.82
N TYR A 128 7.05 7.32 -8.27
CA TYR A 128 7.40 7.21 -9.69
C TYR A 128 7.26 5.75 -10.13
N SER A 129 6.21 5.49 -10.92
CA SER A 129 5.95 4.27 -11.71
C SER A 129 5.26 3.03 -11.10
N TRP A 130 4.50 3.13 -10.00
CA TRP A 130 3.47 2.11 -9.71
C TRP A 130 2.15 2.39 -10.45
N ASN A 131 2.23 2.71 -11.75
CA ASN A 131 1.05 2.71 -12.60
C ASN A 131 0.68 1.24 -12.85
N SER A 132 -0.27 0.72 -12.07
CA SER A 132 -0.94 -0.58 -12.29
C SER A 132 -0.19 -1.85 -11.89
N PHE A 133 0.45 -1.88 -10.72
CA PHE A 133 0.48 -3.13 -9.96
C PHE A 133 -0.65 -3.11 -8.96
N ASP A 134 -1.75 -3.76 -9.32
CA ASP A 134 -2.81 -4.04 -8.38
C ASP A 134 -2.20 -4.86 -7.23
N ILE A 135 -1.99 -4.24 -6.06
CA ILE A 135 -1.88 -5.04 -4.84
C ILE A 135 -3.19 -5.81 -4.80
N THR A 136 -3.07 -7.11 -5.10
CA THR A 136 -4.22 -7.97 -5.25
C THR A 136 -4.45 -8.55 -3.88
N CYS A 137 -5.56 -8.15 -3.28
CA CYS A 137 -6.09 -8.77 -2.09
C CYS A 137 -6.76 -10.08 -2.50
N ILE A 138 -6.07 -11.16 -2.18
CA ILE A 138 -6.53 -12.53 -2.43
C ILE A 138 -7.31 -12.95 -1.20
N THR A 139 -8.61 -13.22 -1.38
CA THR A 139 -9.48 -13.68 -0.30
C THR A 139 -9.64 -15.17 -0.41
N GLU A 140 -8.68 -15.94 0.10
CA GLU A 140 -8.83 -17.40 0.24
C GLU A 140 -7.67 -17.98 1.08
N THR A 141 -7.58 -17.57 2.35
CA THR A 141 -6.84 -18.36 3.34
C THR A 141 -7.87 -19.02 4.24
N LEU A 142 -7.94 -20.35 4.16
CA LEU A 142 -8.56 -21.13 5.22
C LEU A 142 -7.72 -20.92 6.47
N THR A 143 -8.36 -20.59 7.57
CA THR A 143 -7.70 -20.53 8.88
C THR A 143 -7.34 -21.93 9.35
N SER A 144 -6.34 -22.07 10.22
CA SER A 144 -5.98 -23.38 10.79
C SER A 144 -7.16 -24.05 11.49
N ALA A 145 -8.03 -23.25 12.11
CA ALA A 145 -9.28 -23.72 12.72
C ALA A 145 -10.28 -24.27 11.69
N GLU A 146 -10.36 -23.69 10.49
CA GLU A 146 -11.18 -24.21 9.39
C GLU A 146 -10.59 -25.48 8.77
N CYS A 147 -9.29 -25.74 8.97
CA CYS A 147 -8.57 -26.90 8.47
C CYS A 147 -8.32 -28.00 9.51
N ASN A 148 -8.97 -27.99 10.68
CA ASN A 148 -8.73 -28.97 11.76
C ASN A 148 -7.23 -29.13 12.12
N ASP A 149 -6.49 -28.02 12.15
CA ASP A 149 -5.04 -27.98 12.39
C ASP A 149 -4.17 -28.73 11.36
N GLU A 150 -4.72 -29.06 10.18
CA GLU A 150 -3.94 -29.62 9.07
C GLU A 150 -2.99 -28.58 8.45
N LYS A 151 -1.96 -29.10 7.77
CA LYS A 151 -0.95 -28.27 7.10
C LYS A 151 -1.56 -27.52 5.92
N ILE A 152 -1.65 -26.20 6.04
CA ILE A 152 -2.10 -25.30 4.96
C ILE A 152 -0.97 -25.13 3.94
N ILE A 153 -1.28 -25.36 2.65
CA ILE A 153 -0.39 -25.08 1.52
C ILE A 153 -1.04 -24.01 0.66
N SER A 154 -0.35 -22.90 0.41
CA SER A 154 -0.82 -21.85 -0.49
C SER A 154 -0.40 -22.16 -1.93
N LEU A 155 -1.36 -22.38 -2.81
CA LEU A 155 -1.15 -22.51 -4.25
C LEU A 155 -1.57 -21.22 -4.95
N THR A 156 -0.72 -20.69 -5.83
CA THR A 156 -1.02 -19.46 -6.58
C THR A 156 -1.40 -19.82 -8.01
N PHE A 157 -2.63 -19.51 -8.40
CA PHE A 157 -3.11 -19.71 -9.76
C PHE A 157 -3.23 -18.37 -10.49
N TYR A 158 -2.71 -18.30 -11.71
CA TYR A 158 -2.84 -17.14 -12.57
C TYR A 158 -3.96 -17.38 -13.58
N GLN A 159 -5.11 -16.74 -13.38
CA GLN A 159 -6.13 -16.70 -14.41
C GLN A 159 -5.80 -15.58 -15.40
N ARG A 160 -5.42 -15.95 -16.63
CA ARG A 160 -5.40 -14.99 -17.74
C ARG A 160 -6.83 -14.58 -18.02
N ILE A 161 -7.20 -13.37 -17.61
CA ILE A 161 -8.35 -12.71 -18.21
C ILE A 161 -7.93 -12.45 -19.66
N PHE A 162 -8.53 -13.19 -20.60
CA PHE A 162 -8.43 -12.85 -22.01
C PHE A 162 -9.12 -11.50 -22.19
N LYS A 163 -8.34 -10.41 -22.12
CA LYS A 163 -8.83 -9.12 -22.58
C LYS A 163 -9.13 -9.25 -24.07
N ALA A 164 -10.36 -8.90 -24.44
CA ALA A 164 -10.66 -8.66 -25.84
C ALA A 164 -9.66 -7.62 -26.38
N PRO A 165 -9.21 -7.73 -27.64
CA PRO A 165 -8.30 -6.76 -28.23
C PRO A 165 -8.83 -5.33 -28.05
N ASP A 166 -7.96 -4.39 -27.66
CA ASP A 166 -8.34 -2.97 -27.49
C ASP A 166 -8.82 -2.34 -28.82
N TYR A 167 -8.53 -2.99 -29.95
CA TYR A 167 -8.90 -2.55 -31.29
C TYR A 167 -9.22 -3.74 -32.20
N ILE A 168 -10.32 -3.64 -32.94
CA ILE A 168 -10.71 -4.59 -33.99
C ILE A 168 -10.56 -3.88 -35.33
N SER A 169 -9.75 -4.45 -36.22
CA SER A 169 -9.54 -3.87 -37.57
C SER A 169 -10.67 -4.19 -38.55
N SER A 170 -11.37 -5.32 -38.37
CA SER A 170 -12.44 -5.75 -39.25
C SER A 170 -13.35 -6.80 -38.60
N CYS A 171 -14.56 -6.92 -39.13
CA CYS A 171 -15.49 -8.00 -38.77
C CYS A 171 -14.93 -9.36 -39.20
N GLY A 172 -14.98 -10.35 -38.31
CA GLY A 172 -14.51 -11.72 -38.57
C GLY A 172 -15.34 -12.50 -39.59
N TYR A 173 -16.54 -12.02 -39.94
CA TYR A 173 -17.40 -12.62 -40.94
C TYR A 173 -17.31 -11.90 -42.29
N CYS A 174 -17.70 -10.62 -42.35
CA CYS A 174 -17.78 -9.86 -43.60
C CYS A 174 -16.53 -9.04 -43.94
N GLN A 175 -15.52 -9.00 -43.06
CA GLN A 175 -14.31 -8.19 -43.18
C GLN A 175 -14.51 -6.68 -43.31
N ALA A 176 -15.73 -6.19 -43.12
CA ALA A 176 -16.01 -4.76 -43.09
C ALA A 176 -15.34 -4.08 -41.88
N PRO A 177 -14.93 -2.79 -42.01
CA PRO A 177 -14.43 -2.02 -40.88
C PRO A 177 -15.53 -1.77 -39.84
N PRO A 178 -15.16 -1.51 -38.56
CA PRO A 178 -16.12 -1.20 -37.50
C PRO A 178 -16.93 0.05 -37.84
N LYS A 179 -18.25 0.04 -37.58
CA LYS A 179 -19.07 1.26 -37.67
C LYS A 179 -18.79 2.13 -36.44
N PRO A 180 -18.71 3.46 -36.57
CA PRO A 180 -18.34 4.37 -35.46
C PRO A 180 -19.27 4.29 -34.23
N ASP A 181 -20.56 4.02 -34.46
CA ASP A 181 -21.60 4.06 -33.42
C ASP A 181 -22.04 2.67 -32.91
N SER A 182 -21.42 1.58 -33.38
CA SER A 182 -21.80 0.23 -32.96
C SER A 182 -20.76 -0.40 -32.03
N SER A 183 -21.21 -0.94 -30.89
CA SER A 183 -20.36 -1.79 -30.06
C SER A 183 -20.17 -3.14 -30.75
N PRO A 184 -18.92 -3.61 -30.95
CA PRO A 184 -18.65 -4.87 -31.62
C PRO A 184 -19.08 -6.07 -30.77
N ILE A 185 -19.68 -7.09 -31.41
CA ILE A 185 -20.08 -8.34 -30.75
C ILE A 185 -18.90 -9.31 -30.77
N PHE A 186 -18.38 -9.71 -29.61
CA PHE A 186 -17.22 -10.61 -29.53
C PHE A 186 -17.60 -12.10 -29.56
N CYS A 187 -16.71 -12.93 -30.09
CA CYS A 187 -16.82 -14.38 -29.97
C CYS A 187 -16.79 -14.81 -28.50
N ASN A 188 -17.86 -15.47 -28.03
CA ASN A 188 -18.01 -15.95 -26.65
C ASN A 188 -17.02 -17.07 -26.26
N HIS A 189 -16.30 -17.65 -27.22
CA HIS A 189 -15.33 -18.70 -26.97
C HIS A 189 -13.89 -18.18 -26.89
N CYS A 190 -13.42 -17.44 -27.90
CA CYS A 190 -12.03 -17.02 -27.98
C CYS A 190 -11.80 -15.55 -27.61
N TYR A 191 -12.83 -14.70 -27.65
CA TYR A 191 -12.76 -13.23 -27.45
C TYR A 191 -11.74 -12.51 -28.35
N ARG A 192 -11.22 -13.17 -29.39
CA ARG A 192 -10.20 -12.62 -30.32
C ARG A 192 -10.78 -12.04 -31.60
N VAL A 193 -12.04 -12.37 -31.89
CA VAL A 193 -12.72 -12.02 -33.12
C VAL A 193 -14.03 -11.33 -32.75
N ALA A 194 -14.39 -10.31 -33.52
CA ALA A 194 -15.66 -9.62 -33.35
C ALA A 194 -16.45 -9.54 -34.66
N TYR A 195 -17.76 -9.37 -34.51
CA TYR A 195 -18.74 -9.39 -35.58
C TYR A 195 -19.51 -8.07 -35.57
N CYS A 196 -19.90 -7.62 -36.77
CA CYS A 196 -20.89 -6.56 -36.89
C CYS A 196 -22.25 -7.11 -36.47
N ASP A 197 -23.06 -6.28 -35.80
CA ASP A 197 -24.50 -6.49 -35.74
C ASP A 197 -25.02 -6.36 -37.18
N GLU A 198 -25.76 -7.39 -37.66
CA GLU A 198 -26.36 -7.40 -39.00
C GLU A 198 -27.30 -6.21 -39.21
#